data_AF-A0A958D6R8-F1
#
_entry.id   AF-A0A958D6R8-F1
#
_cell.length_a   1.000
_cell.length_b   1.000
_cell.length_c   1.000
_cell.angle_alpha   90.00
_cell.angle_beta   90.00
_cell.angle_gamma   90.00
#
_symmetry.space_group_name_H-M   'P 1'
#
loop_
_entity.id
_entity.type
_entity.pdbx_description
1 polymer ?
#
loop_
_entity_poly.entity_id
_entity_poly.type
_entity_poly.pdbx_seq_one_letter_code
_entity_poly.pdbx_strand_id
1 'polypeptide(L)'
;MVRHNLVHGMLRAVKVRIYTSLHGSLISLFLLVALGLALYAFVRYITFWPRWEAVVVNFRLLMVGRYPRSLTWRPVAAALFVVVLGVASLLTWGPVSRRLYRYRKVMIGLWLASPIILGIILYGVGAPFDAPDAGPLGRVNTRLWGGLMLTLIISVIAIIVSFPLGVMLALGRQSQYPVIKYFCVGYIELIRGVPLLTVLFMAEFMLPLFLPGGLTVDSLIRVITGFILFSAAYLAENVRGGLQAVPRGQYEAAYAVGLNTYQTTRRIILPQALRAVIPAIVGQFIGLFKDTSLVAIIGVFDLLSIGRAVLGQQEYRARQAEIYLFIGLIYFVGASGMSYASRRLETRRGVGQR
;
A
#
# COMPACT_ATOMS: atom_id res chain seq x y z
N MET A 1 22.82 -22.94 -24.21
CA MET A 1 22.31 -24.08 -23.41
C MET A 1 23.28 -24.58 -22.32
N VAL A 2 24.55 -24.14 -22.28
CA VAL A 2 25.59 -24.70 -21.37
C VAL A 2 25.73 -23.99 -20.01
N ARG A 3 25.37 -22.70 -19.88
CA ARG A 3 25.50 -21.94 -18.61
C ARG A 3 24.50 -22.30 -17.51
N HIS A 4 23.35 -22.88 -17.84
CA HIS A 4 22.29 -23.19 -16.87
C HIS A 4 22.58 -24.47 -16.05
N ASN A 5 23.42 -25.37 -16.57
CA ASN A 5 23.80 -26.61 -15.90
C ASN A 5 24.93 -26.42 -14.86
N LEU A 6 25.82 -25.44 -15.07
CA LEU A 6 26.92 -25.14 -14.15
C LEU A 6 26.44 -24.55 -12.82
N VAL A 7 25.48 -23.63 -12.85
CA VAL A 7 24.93 -23.01 -11.64
C VAL A 7 24.09 -24.01 -10.83
N HIS A 8 23.33 -24.87 -11.51
CA HIS A 8 22.59 -25.94 -10.84
C HIS A 8 23.52 -27.01 -10.25
N GLY A 9 24.61 -27.34 -10.94
CA GLY A 9 25.67 -28.22 -10.44
C GLY A 9 26.39 -27.65 -9.22
N MET A 10 26.76 -26.36 -9.25
CA MET A 10 27.38 -25.67 -8.11
C MET A 10 26.42 -25.55 -6.92
N LEU A 11 25.15 -25.21 -7.13
CA LEU A 11 24.17 -25.12 -6.04
C LEU A 11 23.85 -26.49 -5.43
N ARG A 12 23.81 -27.57 -6.23
CA ARG A 12 23.73 -28.94 -5.71
C ARG A 12 25.00 -29.32 -4.96
N ALA A 13 26.19 -29.01 -5.49
CA ALA A 13 27.46 -29.29 -4.82
C ALA A 13 27.62 -28.52 -3.50
N VAL A 14 27.18 -27.26 -3.44
CA VAL A 14 27.19 -26.42 -2.23
C VAL A 14 26.14 -26.90 -1.23
N LYS A 15 24.91 -27.23 -1.67
CA LYS A 15 23.90 -27.86 -0.78
C LYS A 15 24.43 -29.16 -0.21
N VAL A 16 24.96 -30.06 -1.04
CA VAL A 16 25.51 -31.33 -0.58
C VAL A 16 26.66 -31.06 0.41
N ARG A 17 27.60 -30.15 0.12
CA ARG A 17 28.75 -29.86 0.99
C ARG A 17 28.38 -29.19 2.32
N ILE A 18 27.33 -28.38 2.39
CA ILE A 18 26.85 -27.79 3.66
C ILE A 18 26.22 -28.85 4.56
N TYR A 19 25.55 -29.87 3.99
CA TYR A 19 24.93 -30.94 4.77
C TYR A 19 25.86 -32.16 4.99
N THR A 20 26.95 -32.31 4.22
CA THR A 20 27.91 -33.42 4.38
C THR A 20 29.19 -33.04 5.12
N SER A 21 29.52 -31.75 5.27
CA SER A 21 30.65 -31.33 6.12
C SER A 21 30.19 -31.14 7.56
N LEU A 22 30.96 -31.70 8.50
CA LEU A 22 30.78 -31.57 9.95
C LEU A 22 30.57 -30.10 10.39
N HIS A 23 31.25 -29.16 9.73
CA HIS A 23 31.13 -27.72 10.01
C HIS A 23 29.79 -27.13 9.57
N GLY A 24 29.25 -27.55 8.42
CA GLY A 24 27.96 -27.05 7.93
C GLY A 24 26.78 -27.59 8.75
N SER A 25 26.88 -28.82 9.25
CA SER A 25 25.93 -29.40 10.21
C SER A 25 25.98 -28.69 11.56
N LEU A 26 27.16 -28.34 12.07
CA LEU A 26 27.31 -27.58 13.32
C LEU A 26 26.72 -26.16 13.21
N ILE A 27 26.97 -25.46 12.10
CA ILE A 27 26.39 -24.13 11.85
C ILE A 27 24.86 -24.22 11.77
N SER A 28 24.33 -25.23 11.06
CA SER A 28 22.89 -25.41 10.92
C SER A 28 22.23 -25.74 12.27
N LEU A 29 22.87 -26.59 13.08
CA LEU A 29 22.41 -26.92 14.44
C LEU A 29 22.44 -25.70 15.34
N PHE A 30 23.53 -24.93 15.32
CA PHE A 30 23.66 -23.69 16.07
C PHE A 30 22.57 -22.69 15.70
N LEU A 31 22.32 -22.48 14.40
CA LEU A 31 21.26 -21.59 13.93
C LEU A 31 19.87 -22.07 14.36
N LEU A 32 19.62 -23.38 14.34
CA LEU A 32 18.33 -23.95 14.74
C LEU A 32 18.11 -23.82 16.25
N VAL A 33 19.14 -24.08 17.06
CA VAL A 33 19.09 -23.87 18.52
C VAL A 33 18.94 -22.38 18.85
N ALA A 34 19.70 -21.49 18.20
CA ALA A 34 19.60 -20.05 18.39
C ALA A 34 18.20 -19.54 18.02
N LEU A 35 17.64 -20.01 16.91
CA LEU A 35 16.26 -19.69 16.50
C LEU A 35 15.24 -20.23 17.49
N GLY A 36 15.42 -21.47 17.97
CA GLY A 36 14.54 -22.08 18.97
C GLY A 36 14.55 -21.34 20.30
N LEU A 37 15.73 -20.94 20.78
CA LEU A 37 15.89 -20.14 22.00
C LEU A 37 15.31 -18.73 21.82
N ALA A 38 15.54 -18.09 20.68
CA ALA A 38 14.95 -16.79 20.35
C ALA A 38 13.41 -16.88 20.31
N LEU A 39 12.86 -17.92 19.68
CA LEU A 39 11.43 -18.17 19.63
C LEU A 39 10.85 -18.44 21.02
N TYR A 40 11.51 -19.27 21.83
CA TYR A 40 11.11 -19.53 23.21
C TYR A 40 11.11 -18.25 24.05
N ALA A 41 12.18 -17.46 23.99
CA ALA A 41 12.29 -16.18 24.69
C ALA A 41 11.18 -15.22 24.24
N PHE A 42 10.90 -15.15 22.93
CA PHE A 42 9.85 -14.32 22.35
C PHE A 42 8.44 -14.75 22.80
N VAL A 43 8.11 -16.03 22.71
CA VAL A 43 6.81 -16.58 23.14
C VAL A 43 6.63 -16.38 24.64
N ARG A 44 7.68 -16.64 25.44
CA ARG A 44 7.65 -16.42 26.89
C ARG A 44 7.43 -14.94 27.21
N TYR A 45 8.11 -14.05 26.51
CA TYR A 45 7.96 -12.60 26.68
C TYR A 45 6.52 -12.14 26.37
N ILE A 46 5.95 -12.56 25.24
CA ILE A 46 4.58 -12.19 24.83
C ILE A 46 3.51 -12.80 25.75
N THR A 47 3.77 -13.97 26.33
CA THR A 47 2.74 -14.66 27.13
C THR A 47 2.73 -14.20 28.58
N PHE A 48 3.89 -13.96 29.18
CA PHE A 48 3.99 -13.77 30.64
C PHE A 48 4.42 -12.36 31.08
N TRP A 49 5.02 -11.58 30.18
CA TRP A 49 5.66 -10.30 30.54
C TRP A 49 5.13 -9.05 29.83
N PRO A 50 4.18 -9.08 28.88
CA PRO A 50 3.85 -7.86 28.16
C PRO A 50 3.10 -6.90 29.08
N ARG A 51 3.60 -5.66 29.20
CA ARG A 51 2.85 -4.57 29.84
C ARG A 51 2.27 -3.67 28.76
N TRP A 52 1.04 -4.00 28.36
CA TRP A 52 0.29 -3.29 27.32
C TRP A 52 -0.11 -1.85 27.68
N GLU A 53 0.22 -1.39 28.88
CA GLU A 53 -0.05 -0.03 29.37
C GLU A 53 0.39 1.05 28.38
N ALA A 54 1.61 0.96 27.84
CA ALA A 54 2.11 1.92 26.86
C ALA A 54 1.22 2.03 25.62
N VAL A 55 0.67 0.90 25.16
CA VAL A 55 -0.25 0.83 24.01
C VAL A 55 -1.63 1.35 24.38
N VAL A 56 -2.19 0.93 25.52
CA VAL A 56 -3.55 1.28 25.96
C VAL A 56 -3.66 2.78 26.25
N VAL A 57 -2.71 3.33 27.02
CA VAL A 57 -2.69 4.76 27.37
C VAL A 57 -2.51 5.65 26.14
N ASN A 58 -1.65 5.21 25.20
CA ASN A 58 -1.37 5.95 23.97
C ASN A 58 -2.21 5.49 22.77
N PHE A 59 -3.25 4.68 22.97
CA PHE A 59 -4.00 4.06 21.88
C PHE A 59 -4.57 5.09 20.92
N ARG A 60 -5.15 6.18 21.45
CA ARG A 60 -5.64 7.31 20.64
C ARG A 60 -4.53 7.90 19.77
N LEU A 61 -3.35 8.14 20.35
CA LEU A 61 -2.22 8.70 19.63
C LEU A 61 -1.81 7.75 18.50
N LEU A 62 -1.70 6.46 18.78
CA LEU A 62 -1.38 5.42 17.78
C LEU A 62 -2.42 5.36 16.64
N MET A 63 -3.70 5.59 16.93
CA MET A 63 -4.76 5.52 15.92
C MET A 63 -4.88 6.78 15.08
N VAL A 64 -4.87 7.98 15.69
CA VAL A 64 -5.20 9.25 15.00
C VAL A 64 -4.13 10.33 15.11
N GLY A 65 -3.00 10.04 15.75
CA GLY A 65 -1.90 10.97 15.92
C GLY A 65 -2.26 12.15 16.82
N ARG A 66 -1.84 13.35 16.40
CA ARG A 66 -2.02 14.61 17.15
C ARG A 66 -3.36 15.29 16.87
N TYR A 67 -4.32 14.55 16.30
CA TYR A 67 -5.65 15.09 16.00
C TYR A 67 -6.30 15.66 17.27
N PRO A 68 -6.91 16.86 17.22
CA PRO A 68 -7.46 17.53 18.40
C PRO A 68 -8.44 16.66 19.18
N ARG A 69 -8.31 16.62 20.52
CA ARG A 69 -9.07 15.70 21.38
C ARG A 69 -10.59 15.87 21.25
N SER A 70 -11.06 17.11 21.21
CA SER A 70 -12.48 17.47 21.05
C SER A 70 -13.07 17.00 19.71
N LEU A 71 -12.23 16.80 18.69
CA LEU A 71 -12.64 16.47 17.32
C LEU A 71 -12.33 15.02 16.95
N THR A 72 -11.88 14.19 17.89
CA THR A 72 -11.53 12.77 17.66
C THR A 72 -12.67 11.92 17.10
N TRP A 73 -13.92 12.33 17.33
CA TRP A 73 -15.09 11.68 16.74
C TRP A 73 -15.07 11.72 15.20
N ARG A 74 -14.37 12.68 14.57
CA ARG A 74 -14.31 12.83 13.10
C ARG A 74 -13.52 11.71 12.42
N PRO A 75 -12.26 11.40 12.82
CA PRO A 75 -11.57 10.19 12.37
C PRO A 75 -12.37 8.90 12.59
N VAL A 76 -13.05 8.78 13.75
CA VAL A 76 -13.87 7.61 14.05
C VAL A 76 -15.08 7.53 13.11
N ALA A 77 -15.77 8.64 12.88
CA ALA A 77 -16.89 8.73 11.94
C ALA A 77 -16.45 8.43 10.51
N ALA A 78 -15.27 8.92 10.09
CA ALA A 78 -14.68 8.61 8.80
C ALA A 78 -14.39 7.11 8.65
N ALA A 79 -13.80 6.48 9.68
CA ALA A 79 -13.55 5.04 9.68
C ALA A 79 -14.87 4.23 9.63
N LEU A 80 -15.86 4.61 10.44
CA LEU A 80 -17.18 3.97 10.45
C LEU A 80 -17.89 4.13 9.10
N PHE A 81 -17.81 5.30 8.47
CA PHE A 81 -18.37 5.54 7.15
C PHE A 81 -17.78 4.59 6.11
N VAL A 82 -16.45 4.42 6.08
CA VAL A 82 -15.79 3.47 5.16
C VAL A 82 -16.20 2.03 5.46
N VAL A 83 -16.27 1.63 6.73
CA VAL A 83 -16.68 0.27 7.13
C VAL A 83 -18.13 0.00 6.71
N VAL A 84 -19.06 0.91 7.00
CA VAL A 84 -20.47 0.80 6.63
C VAL A 84 -20.63 0.75 5.12
N LEU A 85 -19.94 1.62 4.38
CA LEU A 85 -19.95 1.61 2.92
C LEU A 85 -19.36 0.31 2.35
N GLY A 86 -18.31 -0.22 2.96
CA GLY A 86 -17.70 -1.51 2.63
C GLY A 86 -18.66 -2.68 2.85
N VAL A 87 -19.30 -2.76 4.02
CA VAL A 87 -20.30 -3.79 4.34
C VAL A 87 -21.51 -3.70 3.40
N ALA A 88 -22.05 -2.50 3.18
CA ALA A 88 -23.15 -2.28 2.23
C ALA A 88 -22.76 -2.71 0.80
N SER A 89 -21.50 -2.49 0.40
CA SER A 89 -20.99 -2.94 -0.89
C SER A 89 -20.88 -4.46 -0.97
N LEU A 90 -20.44 -5.13 0.10
CA LEU A 90 -20.43 -6.60 0.16
C LEU A 90 -21.84 -7.18 0.07
N LEU A 91 -22.84 -6.54 0.68
CA LEU A 91 -24.24 -6.97 0.62
C LEU A 91 -24.85 -6.77 -0.79
N THR A 92 -24.52 -5.67 -1.46
CA THR A 92 -25.05 -5.36 -2.81
C THR A 92 -24.33 -6.09 -3.95
N TRP A 93 -23.05 -6.43 -3.79
CA TRP A 93 -22.28 -7.17 -4.79
C TRP A 93 -22.16 -8.68 -4.47
N GLY A 94 -22.54 -9.08 -3.27
CA GLY A 94 -22.55 -10.46 -2.80
C GLY A 94 -23.76 -11.29 -3.29
N PRO A 95 -23.84 -12.56 -2.85
CA PRO A 95 -24.90 -13.49 -3.22
C PRO A 95 -26.22 -13.26 -2.46
N VAL A 96 -26.25 -12.33 -1.50
CA VAL A 96 -27.27 -12.28 -0.42
C VAL A 96 -28.65 -11.79 -0.88
N SER A 97 -28.77 -10.97 -1.94
CA SER A 97 -30.10 -10.60 -2.46
C SER A 97 -30.09 -10.03 -3.88
N ARG A 98 -30.90 -10.62 -4.77
CA ARG A 98 -31.14 -10.06 -6.12
C ARG A 98 -31.80 -8.68 -6.08
N ARG A 99 -32.60 -8.39 -5.06
CA ARG A 99 -33.28 -7.08 -4.86
C ARG A 99 -32.27 -5.96 -4.62
N LEU A 100 -31.14 -6.26 -3.96
CA LEU A 100 -30.11 -5.28 -3.65
C LEU A 100 -29.26 -4.87 -4.88
N TYR A 101 -29.32 -5.62 -5.99
CA TYR A 101 -28.59 -5.26 -7.22
C TYR A 101 -29.00 -3.92 -7.81
N ARG A 102 -30.24 -3.45 -7.56
CA ARG A 102 -30.72 -2.13 -7.97
C ARG A 102 -29.86 -0.99 -7.37
N TYR A 103 -29.30 -1.19 -6.18
CA TYR A 103 -28.51 -0.17 -5.48
C TYR A 103 -27.03 -0.12 -5.89
N ARG A 104 -26.57 -1.00 -6.80
CA ARG A 104 -25.15 -1.00 -7.24
C ARG A 104 -24.69 0.34 -7.81
N LYS A 105 -25.53 1.01 -8.61
CA LYS A 105 -25.21 2.33 -9.17
C LYS A 105 -25.04 3.38 -8.07
N VAL A 106 -25.90 3.34 -7.05
CA VAL A 106 -25.80 4.23 -5.88
C VAL A 106 -24.51 3.96 -5.12
N MET A 107 -24.15 2.69 -4.89
CA MET A 107 -22.90 2.32 -4.22
C MET A 107 -21.67 2.81 -5.00
N ILE A 108 -21.66 2.70 -6.33
CA ILE A 108 -20.58 3.25 -7.16
C ILE A 108 -20.49 4.77 -6.97
N GLY A 109 -21.62 5.47 -7.00
CA GLY A 109 -21.67 6.92 -6.74
C GLY A 109 -21.12 7.29 -5.37
N LEU A 110 -21.50 6.56 -4.32
CA LEU A 110 -21.00 6.78 -2.96
C LEU A 110 -19.49 6.50 -2.83
N TRP A 111 -18.97 5.45 -3.47
CA TRP A 111 -17.53 5.21 -3.49
C TRP A 111 -16.76 6.32 -4.21
N LEU A 112 -17.28 6.83 -5.32
CA LEU A 112 -16.67 7.95 -6.04
C LEU A 112 -16.73 9.27 -5.25
N ALA A 113 -17.81 9.48 -4.49
CA ALA A 113 -17.94 10.65 -3.60
C ALA A 113 -17.15 10.50 -2.29
N SER A 114 -16.80 9.27 -1.90
CA SER A 114 -16.17 8.99 -0.60
C SER A 114 -14.88 9.77 -0.32
N PRO A 115 -13.95 10.01 -1.26
CA PRO A 115 -12.75 10.81 -0.97
C PRO A 115 -13.09 12.25 -0.60
N ILE A 116 -14.10 12.84 -1.24
CA ILE A 116 -14.57 14.20 -0.96
C ILE A 116 -15.25 14.24 0.41
N ILE A 117 -16.12 13.27 0.69
CA ILE A 117 -16.82 13.16 1.98
C ILE A 117 -15.80 12.98 3.12
N LEU A 118 -14.82 12.09 2.95
CA LEU A 118 -13.76 11.86 3.92
C LEU A 118 -12.87 13.09 4.09
N GLY A 119 -12.55 13.79 2.99
CA GLY A 119 -11.84 15.07 3.05
C GLY A 119 -12.60 16.09 3.89
N ILE A 120 -13.90 16.24 3.65
CA ILE A 120 -14.79 17.13 4.43
C ILE A 120 -14.83 16.72 5.91
N ILE A 121 -15.01 15.42 6.20
CA ILE A 121 -15.07 14.92 7.57
C ILE A 121 -13.73 15.13 8.28
N LEU A 122 -12.58 14.88 7.65
CA LEU A 122 -11.28 14.92 8.33
C LEU A 122 -10.65 16.31 8.36
N TYR A 123 -10.76 17.07 7.27
CA TYR A 123 -10.21 18.42 7.15
C TYR A 123 -11.15 19.46 7.73
N GLY A 124 -12.44 19.42 7.38
CA GLY A 124 -13.45 20.36 7.88
C GLY A 124 -13.78 21.44 6.87
N VAL A 125 -14.91 22.13 7.06
CA VAL A 125 -15.44 23.13 6.12
C VAL A 125 -15.67 24.48 6.81
N GLY A 126 -15.62 24.51 8.14
CA GLY A 126 -15.89 25.66 8.98
C GLY A 126 -14.77 26.71 9.01
N ALA A 127 -14.80 27.54 10.07
CA ALA A 127 -13.94 28.70 10.22
C ALA A 127 -12.44 28.37 10.14
N PRO A 128 -11.59 29.37 9.80
CA PRO A 128 -10.13 29.21 9.72
C PRO A 128 -9.51 28.65 11.01
N PHE A 129 -8.27 28.15 10.88
CA PHE A 129 -7.54 27.44 11.95
C PHE A 129 -7.42 28.23 13.27
N ASP A 130 -7.50 29.56 13.21
CA ASP A 130 -7.25 30.46 14.34
C ASP A 130 -8.54 30.88 15.08
N ALA A 131 -9.70 30.35 14.69
CA ALA A 131 -10.97 30.68 15.34
C ALA A 131 -11.20 29.79 16.58
N PRO A 132 -11.35 30.38 17.79
CA PRO A 132 -11.60 29.63 19.03
C PRO A 132 -12.91 28.81 19.00
N ASP A 133 -13.87 29.22 18.17
CA ASP A 133 -15.23 28.69 18.11
C ASP A 133 -15.59 28.11 16.73
N ALA A 134 -14.64 27.44 16.06
CA ALA A 134 -14.81 26.96 14.68
C ALA A 134 -15.93 25.90 14.49
N GLY A 135 -16.66 25.56 15.55
CA GLY A 135 -17.76 24.60 15.56
C GLY A 135 -17.28 23.16 15.33
N PRO A 136 -18.21 22.20 15.26
CA PRO A 136 -17.88 20.78 15.08
C PRO A 136 -17.15 20.46 13.77
N LEU A 137 -17.21 21.36 12.77
CA LEU A 137 -16.55 21.22 11.45
C LEU A 137 -15.41 22.22 11.21
N GLY A 138 -14.82 22.77 12.27
CA GLY A 138 -13.63 23.63 12.16
C GLY A 138 -12.49 22.97 11.39
N ARG A 139 -11.67 23.77 10.70
CA ARG A 139 -10.57 23.23 9.88
C ARG A 139 -9.46 22.67 10.77
N VAL A 140 -9.01 21.44 10.47
CA VAL A 140 -7.91 20.78 11.18
C VAL A 140 -6.71 20.65 10.25
N ASN A 141 -5.59 21.24 10.65
CA ASN A 141 -4.37 21.24 9.85
C ASN A 141 -3.87 19.80 9.62
N THR A 142 -3.54 19.47 8.38
CA THR A 142 -3.05 18.14 7.97
C THR A 142 -1.76 17.73 8.70
N ARG A 143 -0.97 18.68 9.20
CA ARG A 143 0.21 18.42 10.06
C ARG A 143 -0.12 17.77 11.39
N LEU A 144 -1.37 17.88 11.86
CA LEU A 144 -1.84 17.24 13.09
C LEU A 144 -2.33 15.81 12.84
N TRP A 145 -2.52 15.42 11.59
CA TRP A 145 -2.96 14.08 11.23
C TRP A 145 -1.82 13.10 11.46
N GLY A 146 -2.12 11.90 11.94
CA GLY A 146 -1.10 10.91 12.20
C GLY A 146 -1.63 9.52 12.55
N GLY A 147 -0.71 8.67 13.00
CA GLY A 147 -1.01 7.31 13.44
C GLY A 147 -1.50 6.42 12.29
N LEU A 148 -2.27 5.39 12.66
CA LEU A 148 -2.87 4.43 11.71
C LEU A 148 -3.76 5.14 10.68
N MET A 149 -4.49 6.18 11.08
CA MET A 149 -5.33 6.97 10.17
C MET A 149 -4.49 7.50 8.99
N LEU A 150 -3.34 8.11 9.27
CA LEU A 150 -2.48 8.66 8.23
C LEU A 150 -1.89 7.56 7.34
N THR A 151 -1.45 6.45 7.93
CA THR A 151 -0.99 5.26 7.21
C THR A 151 -2.06 4.75 6.22
N LEU A 152 -3.32 4.69 6.65
CA LEU A 152 -4.44 4.25 5.80
C LEU A 152 -4.77 5.28 4.71
N ILE A 153 -4.74 6.58 5.01
CA ILE A 153 -4.98 7.64 4.03
C ILE A 153 -3.94 7.60 2.91
N ILE A 154 -2.65 7.56 3.28
CA ILE A 154 -1.55 7.52 2.30
C ILE A 154 -1.67 6.27 1.44
N SER A 155 -1.82 5.09 2.05
CA SER A 155 -1.88 3.83 1.30
C SER A 155 -3.11 3.76 0.38
N VAL A 156 -4.31 4.08 0.86
CA VAL A 156 -5.54 3.98 0.06
C VAL A 156 -5.51 4.95 -1.12
N ILE A 157 -5.14 6.23 -0.89
CA ILE A 157 -5.09 7.22 -1.97
C ILE A 157 -4.02 6.83 -2.99
N ALA A 158 -2.82 6.44 -2.52
CA ALA A 158 -1.75 6.02 -3.41
C ALA A 158 -2.14 4.79 -4.24
N ILE A 159 -2.78 3.78 -3.65
CA ILE A 159 -3.28 2.59 -4.36
C ILE A 159 -4.30 2.99 -5.44
N ILE A 160 -5.31 3.78 -5.07
CA ILE A 160 -6.42 4.14 -5.98
C ILE A 160 -5.92 4.98 -7.16
N VAL A 161 -5.04 5.95 -6.91
CA VAL A 161 -4.60 6.91 -7.95
C VAL A 161 -3.44 6.34 -8.78
N SER A 162 -2.52 5.59 -8.16
CA SER A 162 -1.44 4.95 -8.92
C SER A 162 -1.95 3.87 -9.88
N PHE A 163 -3.12 3.27 -9.60
CA PHE A 163 -3.71 2.26 -10.48
C PHE A 163 -3.96 2.71 -11.92
N PRO A 164 -4.83 3.71 -12.16
CA PRO A 164 -5.06 4.23 -13.50
C PRO A 164 -3.79 4.82 -14.11
N LEU A 165 -2.94 5.50 -13.33
CA LEU A 165 -1.70 6.08 -13.83
C LEU A 165 -0.73 5.01 -14.34
N GLY A 166 -0.54 3.91 -13.60
CA GLY A 166 0.29 2.80 -14.03
C GLY A 166 -0.26 2.08 -15.26
N VAL A 167 -1.58 1.93 -15.38
CA VAL A 167 -2.22 1.40 -16.60
C VAL A 167 -1.95 2.33 -17.79
N MET A 168 -2.13 3.64 -17.62
CA MET A 168 -1.86 4.62 -18.69
C MET A 168 -0.39 4.59 -19.13
N LEU A 169 0.56 4.51 -18.18
CA LEU A 169 1.99 4.40 -18.47
C LEU A 169 2.35 3.10 -19.20
N ALA A 170 1.75 1.98 -18.80
CA ALA A 170 1.96 0.68 -19.47
C ALA A 170 1.47 0.70 -20.92
N LEU A 171 0.30 1.30 -21.17
CA LEU A 171 -0.24 1.50 -22.51
C LEU A 171 0.59 2.50 -23.33
N GLY A 172 1.00 3.61 -22.70
CA GLY A 172 1.87 4.62 -23.31
C GLY A 172 3.20 4.04 -23.78
N ARG A 173 3.80 3.12 -23.01
CA ARG A 173 5.01 2.37 -23.39
C ARG A 173 4.83 1.48 -24.64
N GLN A 174 3.59 1.08 -24.96
CA GLN A 174 3.26 0.30 -26.17
C GLN A 174 2.75 1.16 -27.33
N SER A 175 2.72 2.48 -27.14
CA SER A 175 2.27 3.42 -28.16
C SER A 175 3.14 3.34 -29.43
N GLN A 176 2.49 3.54 -30.58
CA GLN A 176 3.17 3.69 -31.87
C GLN A 176 3.86 5.05 -32.00
N TYR A 177 3.43 6.05 -31.22
CA TYR A 177 4.03 7.38 -31.22
C TYR A 177 5.33 7.39 -30.41
N PRO A 178 6.50 7.63 -31.05
CA PRO A 178 7.81 7.51 -30.39
C PRO A 178 7.95 8.40 -29.16
N VAL A 179 7.46 9.65 -29.22
CA VAL A 179 7.55 10.61 -28.10
C VAL A 179 6.86 10.07 -26.84
N ILE A 180 5.63 9.59 -26.97
CA ILE A 180 4.86 9.02 -25.85
C ILE A 180 5.57 7.77 -25.30
N LYS A 181 5.98 6.89 -26.21
CA LYS A 181 6.66 5.64 -25.87
C LYS A 181 7.93 5.89 -25.06
N TYR A 182 8.84 6.72 -25.58
CA TYR A 182 10.12 6.99 -24.93
C TYR A 182 9.97 7.82 -23.66
N PHE A 183 8.99 8.72 -23.57
CA PHE A 183 8.66 9.39 -22.32
C PHE A 183 8.22 8.39 -21.24
N CYS A 184 7.27 7.50 -21.56
CA CYS A 184 6.81 6.48 -20.61
C CYS A 184 7.92 5.50 -20.24
N VAL A 185 8.75 5.06 -21.20
CA VAL A 185 9.92 4.21 -20.92
C VAL A 185 10.88 4.92 -19.98
N GLY A 186 11.29 6.15 -20.30
CA GLY A 186 12.22 6.92 -19.48
C GLY A 186 11.71 7.12 -18.06
N TYR A 187 10.44 7.51 -17.89
CA TYR A 187 9.80 7.63 -16.58
C TYR A 187 9.83 6.31 -15.80
N ILE A 188 9.40 5.20 -16.41
CA ILE A 188 9.30 3.90 -15.73
C ILE A 188 10.68 3.41 -15.30
N GLU A 189 11.67 3.46 -16.20
CA GLU A 189 13.03 2.97 -15.91
C GLU A 189 13.73 3.86 -14.86
N LEU A 190 13.56 5.18 -14.92
CA LEU A 190 14.14 6.11 -13.93
C LEU A 190 13.55 5.89 -12.53
N ILE A 191 12.22 5.88 -12.41
CA ILE A 191 11.56 5.76 -11.10
C ILE A 191 11.82 4.39 -10.46
N ARG A 192 11.88 3.32 -11.26
CA ARG A 192 12.22 1.97 -10.75
C ARG A 192 13.72 1.81 -10.44
N GLY A 193 14.56 2.69 -10.96
CA GLY A 193 16.00 2.74 -10.68
C GLY A 193 16.37 3.43 -9.38
N VAL A 194 15.44 4.17 -8.75
CA VAL A 194 15.69 4.92 -7.51
C VAL A 194 14.95 4.31 -6.31
N PRO A 195 15.50 4.39 -5.08
CA PRO A 195 14.77 3.99 -3.88
C PRO A 195 13.57 4.89 -3.61
N LEU A 196 12.45 4.31 -3.13
CA LEU A 196 11.28 5.10 -2.69
C LEU A 196 11.65 6.14 -1.63
N LEU A 197 12.54 5.78 -0.70
CA LEU A 197 13.02 6.70 0.33
C LEU A 197 13.61 7.98 -0.30
N THR A 198 14.41 7.85 -1.36
CA THR A 198 14.99 8.99 -2.07
C THR A 198 13.90 9.87 -2.67
N VAL A 199 12.88 9.27 -3.30
CA VAL A 199 11.74 10.03 -3.85
C VAL A 199 11.00 10.81 -2.76
N LEU A 200 10.78 10.19 -1.60
CA LEU A 200 10.13 10.85 -0.45
C LEU A 200 10.98 11.98 0.13
N PHE A 201 12.30 11.78 0.25
CA PHE A 201 13.23 12.83 0.66
C PHE A 201 13.25 14.00 -0.32
N MET A 202 13.28 13.72 -1.63
CA MET A 202 13.21 14.76 -2.65
C MET A 202 11.89 15.53 -2.58
N ALA A 203 10.78 14.81 -2.43
CA ALA A 203 9.46 15.43 -2.31
C ALA A 203 9.36 16.34 -1.08
N GLU A 204 9.92 15.92 0.06
CA GLU A 204 9.74 16.66 1.32
C GLU A 204 10.75 17.80 1.53
N PHE A 205 12.01 17.58 1.17
CA PHE A 205 13.09 18.53 1.47
C PHE A 205 13.62 19.28 0.26
N MET A 206 13.62 18.68 -0.94
CA MET A 206 14.17 19.32 -2.14
C MET A 206 13.13 20.12 -2.91
N LEU A 207 11.91 19.58 -3.12
CA LEU A 207 10.86 20.25 -3.87
C LEU A 207 10.57 21.68 -3.37
N PRO A 208 10.48 21.95 -2.04
CA PRO A 208 10.27 23.31 -1.55
C PRO A 208 11.35 24.32 -1.97
N LEU A 209 12.59 23.87 -2.24
CA LEU A 209 13.69 24.74 -2.67
C LEU A 209 13.55 25.20 -4.12
N PHE A 210 12.80 24.45 -4.93
CA PHE A 210 12.55 24.77 -6.34
C PHE A 210 11.23 25.53 -6.56
N LEU A 211 10.41 25.68 -5.52
CA LEU A 211 9.16 26.42 -5.60
C LEU A 211 9.45 27.94 -5.45
N PRO A 212 8.79 28.80 -6.26
CA PRO A 212 8.91 30.25 -6.11
C PRO A 212 8.62 30.72 -4.69
N GLY A 213 9.36 31.73 -4.21
CA GLY A 213 9.29 32.22 -2.83
C GLY A 213 7.86 32.47 -2.36
N GLY A 214 7.39 31.67 -1.41
CA GLY A 214 6.05 31.75 -0.81
C GLY A 214 5.10 30.60 -1.19
N LEU A 215 5.36 29.86 -2.28
CA LEU A 215 4.57 28.68 -2.62
C LEU A 215 4.95 27.50 -1.73
N THR A 216 4.11 27.20 -0.74
CA THR A 216 4.25 26.02 0.12
C THR A 216 3.20 24.99 -0.25
N VAL A 217 3.64 23.85 -0.79
CA VAL A 217 2.77 22.68 -0.98
C VAL A 217 2.67 21.92 0.33
N ASP A 218 1.48 21.49 0.70
CA ASP A 218 1.27 20.72 1.94
C ASP A 218 2.11 19.42 1.97
N SER A 219 2.69 19.11 3.13
CA SER A 219 3.56 17.93 3.33
C SER A 219 2.83 16.63 2.97
N LEU A 220 1.57 16.48 3.36
CA LEU A 220 0.78 15.28 3.05
C LEU A 220 0.60 15.10 1.54
N ILE A 221 0.37 16.19 0.81
CA ILE A 221 0.21 16.17 -0.65
C ILE A 221 1.51 15.72 -1.32
N ARG A 222 2.66 16.25 -0.89
CA ARG A 222 3.98 15.88 -1.45
C ARG A 222 4.27 14.40 -1.25
N VAL A 223 4.04 13.91 -0.03
CA VAL A 223 4.24 12.50 0.33
C VAL A 223 3.34 11.59 -0.49
N ILE A 224 2.02 11.86 -0.51
CA ILE A 224 1.06 11.07 -1.30
C ILE A 224 1.44 11.07 -2.79
N THR A 225 1.85 12.21 -3.33
CA THR A 225 2.29 12.33 -4.73
C THR A 225 3.53 11.47 -4.99
N GLY A 226 4.53 11.49 -4.09
CA GLY A 226 5.69 10.62 -4.16
C GLY A 226 5.33 9.13 -4.22
N PHE A 227 4.44 8.68 -3.33
CA PHE A 227 3.92 7.31 -3.35
C PHE A 227 3.15 6.98 -4.64
N ILE A 228 2.31 7.89 -5.14
CA ILE A 228 1.53 7.70 -6.36
C ILE A 228 2.46 7.49 -7.56
N LEU A 229 3.43 8.40 -7.75
CA LEU A 229 4.36 8.37 -8.86
C LEU A 229 5.24 7.11 -8.79
N PHE A 230 5.79 6.82 -7.61
CA PHE A 230 6.60 5.62 -7.42
C PHE A 230 5.80 4.33 -7.71
N SER A 231 4.64 4.18 -7.08
CA SER A 231 3.77 3.01 -7.26
C SER A 231 3.32 2.85 -8.71
N ALA A 232 3.01 3.95 -9.41
CA ALA A 232 2.54 3.91 -10.79
C ALA A 232 3.59 3.31 -11.75
N ALA A 233 4.89 3.58 -11.54
CA ALA A 233 5.96 3.01 -12.36
C ALA A 233 6.08 1.48 -12.17
N TYR A 234 6.04 0.99 -10.93
CA TYR A 234 6.05 -0.45 -10.64
C TYR A 234 4.80 -1.14 -11.14
N LEU A 235 3.64 -0.49 -10.99
CA LEU A 235 2.40 -1.01 -11.51
C LEU A 235 2.40 -1.07 -13.04
N ALA A 236 2.95 -0.06 -13.72
CA ALA A 236 3.07 -0.07 -15.18
C ALA A 236 3.85 -1.29 -15.66
N GLU A 237 4.89 -1.69 -14.94
CA GLU A 237 5.65 -2.91 -15.24
C GLU A 237 4.83 -4.18 -15.02
N ASN A 238 4.09 -4.27 -13.92
CA ASN A 238 3.19 -5.41 -13.66
C ASN A 238 2.14 -5.53 -14.79
N VAL A 239 1.52 -4.42 -15.18
CA VAL A 239 0.54 -4.37 -16.28
C VAL A 239 1.20 -4.73 -17.62
N ARG A 240 2.43 -4.28 -17.88
CA ARG A 240 3.21 -4.66 -19.07
C ARG A 240 3.41 -6.18 -19.13
N GLY A 241 3.80 -6.81 -18.02
CA GLY A 241 3.92 -8.27 -17.93
C GLY A 241 2.59 -8.99 -18.23
N GLY A 242 1.48 -8.41 -17.77
CA GLY A 242 0.13 -8.91 -18.06
C GLY A 242 -0.26 -8.79 -19.54
N LEU A 243 0.05 -7.66 -20.17
CA LEU A 243 -0.20 -7.44 -21.60
C LEU A 243 0.60 -8.42 -22.48
N GLN A 244 1.81 -8.77 -22.06
CA GLN A 244 2.65 -9.77 -22.75
C GLN A 244 2.17 -11.21 -22.56
N ALA A 245 1.42 -11.50 -21.48
CA ALA A 245 0.89 -12.83 -21.23
C ALA A 245 -0.35 -13.16 -22.07
N VAL A 246 -0.97 -12.16 -22.73
CA VAL A 246 -2.15 -12.39 -23.58
C VAL A 246 -1.72 -13.03 -24.91
N PRO A 247 -2.28 -14.20 -25.29
CA PRO A 247 -1.91 -14.88 -26.53
C PRO A 247 -2.16 -14.03 -27.77
N ARG A 248 -1.27 -14.12 -28.77
CA ARG A 248 -1.41 -13.39 -30.05
C ARG A 248 -2.73 -13.68 -30.77
N GLY A 249 -3.25 -14.91 -30.67
CA GLY A 249 -4.55 -15.28 -31.24
C GLY A 249 -5.73 -14.42 -30.76
N GLN A 250 -5.67 -13.83 -29.54
CA GLN A 250 -6.70 -12.89 -29.08
C GLN A 250 -6.66 -11.57 -29.85
N TYR A 251 -5.47 -11.11 -30.24
CA TYR A 251 -5.32 -9.93 -31.09
C TYR A 251 -5.79 -10.24 -32.51
N GLU A 252 -5.36 -11.37 -33.07
CA GLU A 252 -5.73 -11.80 -34.42
C GLU A 252 -7.24 -12.00 -34.57
N ALA A 253 -7.90 -12.68 -33.62
CA ALA A 253 -9.34 -12.85 -33.61
C ALA A 253 -10.09 -11.51 -33.50
N ALA A 254 -9.60 -10.59 -32.66
CA ALA A 254 -10.19 -9.25 -32.53
C ALA A 254 -10.11 -8.44 -33.84
N TYR A 255 -8.98 -8.52 -34.53
CA TYR A 255 -8.80 -7.87 -35.84
C TYR A 255 -9.63 -8.56 -36.93
N ALA A 256 -9.76 -9.88 -36.91
CA ALA A 256 -10.57 -10.64 -37.87
C ALA A 256 -12.07 -10.27 -37.81
N VAL A 257 -12.58 -9.89 -36.64
CA VAL A 257 -13.96 -9.39 -36.48
C VAL A 257 -14.07 -7.86 -36.66
N GLY A 258 -13.03 -7.21 -37.18
CA GLY A 258 -13.04 -5.79 -37.56
C GLY A 258 -12.85 -4.79 -36.42
N LEU A 259 -12.36 -5.20 -35.24
CA LEU A 259 -12.08 -4.28 -34.15
C LEU A 259 -10.79 -3.49 -34.39
N ASN A 260 -10.82 -2.18 -34.14
CA ASN A 260 -9.60 -1.37 -34.19
C ASN A 260 -8.74 -1.56 -32.92
N THR A 261 -7.47 -1.11 -32.94
CA THR A 261 -6.52 -1.30 -31.83
C THR A 261 -7.04 -0.78 -30.49
N TYR A 262 -7.77 0.35 -30.48
CA TYR A 262 -8.35 0.89 -29.24
C TYR A 262 -9.46 0.00 -28.70
N GLN A 263 -10.36 -0.48 -29.56
CA GLN A 263 -11.43 -1.40 -29.20
C GLN A 263 -10.87 -2.74 -28.73
N THR A 264 -9.92 -3.32 -29.47
CA THR A 264 -9.20 -4.55 -29.12
C THR A 264 -8.54 -4.41 -27.76
N THR A 265 -7.81 -3.33 -27.52
CA THR A 265 -7.13 -3.09 -26.25
C THR A 265 -8.11 -2.92 -25.10
N ARG A 266 -9.09 -2.01 -25.23
CA ARG A 266 -10.00 -1.67 -24.13
C ARG A 266 -10.96 -2.80 -23.78
N ARG A 267 -11.48 -3.54 -24.77
CA ARG A 267 -12.57 -4.51 -24.58
C ARG A 267 -12.07 -5.93 -24.38
N ILE A 268 -10.92 -6.31 -24.95
CA ILE A 268 -10.45 -7.70 -24.99
C ILE A 268 -9.14 -7.85 -24.23
N ILE A 269 -8.09 -7.14 -24.66
CA ILE A 269 -6.73 -7.39 -24.19
C ILE A 269 -6.52 -6.88 -22.76
N LEU A 270 -6.86 -5.61 -22.47
CA LEU A 270 -6.60 -4.99 -21.18
C LEU A 270 -7.33 -5.70 -20.02
N PRO A 271 -8.62 -6.07 -20.13
CA PRO A 271 -9.29 -6.83 -19.07
C PRO A 271 -8.65 -8.20 -18.80
N GLN A 272 -8.16 -8.89 -19.84
CA GLN A 272 -7.46 -10.17 -19.70
C GLN A 272 -6.08 -10.00 -19.06
N ALA A 273 -5.30 -9.02 -19.54
CA ALA A 273 -4.00 -8.67 -19.01
C ALA A 273 -4.06 -8.31 -17.52
N LEU A 274 -4.97 -7.40 -17.15
CA LEU A 274 -5.17 -7.00 -15.75
C LEU A 274 -5.57 -8.18 -14.87
N ARG A 275 -6.40 -9.09 -15.40
CA ARG A 275 -6.79 -10.32 -14.70
C ARG A 275 -5.59 -11.22 -14.44
N ALA A 276 -4.70 -11.39 -15.43
CA ALA A 276 -3.52 -12.24 -15.32
C ALA A 276 -2.52 -11.78 -14.25
N VAL A 277 -2.51 -10.47 -13.93
CA VAL A 277 -1.54 -9.88 -12.99
C VAL A 277 -2.18 -9.37 -11.70
N ILE A 278 -3.42 -9.75 -11.39
CA ILE A 278 -4.06 -9.49 -10.09
C ILE A 278 -3.13 -9.85 -8.91
N PRO A 279 -2.49 -11.05 -8.86
CA PRO A 279 -1.64 -11.40 -7.73
C PRO A 279 -0.45 -10.44 -7.55
N ALA A 280 0.19 -10.04 -8.67
CA ALA A 280 1.30 -9.11 -8.66
C ALA A 280 0.87 -7.70 -8.22
N ILE A 281 -0.29 -7.24 -8.70
CA ILE A 281 -0.87 -5.95 -8.31
C ILE A 281 -1.17 -5.93 -6.80
N VAL A 282 -1.81 -6.97 -6.26
CA VAL A 282 -2.12 -7.01 -4.82
C VAL A 282 -0.85 -7.14 -3.98
N GLY A 283 0.14 -7.93 -4.42
CA GLY A 283 1.46 -7.98 -3.80
C GLY A 283 2.10 -6.59 -3.71
N GLN A 284 2.04 -5.80 -4.79
CA GLN A 284 2.52 -4.43 -4.82
C GLN A 284 1.76 -3.52 -3.85
N PHE A 285 0.44 -3.64 -3.77
CA PHE A 285 -0.37 -2.84 -2.82
C PHE A 285 -0.09 -3.19 -1.36
N ILE A 286 0.14 -4.47 -1.05
CA ILE A 286 0.59 -4.90 0.28
C ILE A 286 1.98 -4.32 0.59
N GLY A 287 2.88 -4.30 -0.40
CA GLY A 287 4.18 -3.61 -0.32
C GLY A 287 4.00 -2.13 0.02
N LEU A 288 3.23 -1.41 -0.80
CA LEU A 288 2.98 0.02 -0.65
C LEU A 288 2.39 0.39 0.72
N PHE A 289 1.47 -0.44 1.24
CA PHE A 289 0.91 -0.27 2.58
C PHE A 289 2.00 -0.34 3.65
N LYS A 290 2.94 -1.29 3.57
CA LYS A 290 4.08 -1.39 4.52
C LYS A 290 5.07 -0.25 4.32
N ASP A 291 5.32 0.14 3.07
CA ASP A 291 6.26 1.21 2.71
C ASP A 291 5.81 2.58 3.22
N THR A 292 4.54 2.76 3.59
CA THR A 292 4.08 3.95 4.31
C THR A 292 4.91 4.24 5.56
N SER A 293 5.49 3.22 6.20
CA SER A 293 6.37 3.38 7.37
C SER A 293 7.66 4.15 7.06
N LEU A 294 8.06 4.25 5.79
CA LEU A 294 9.23 5.06 5.39
C LEU A 294 9.02 6.55 5.63
N VAL A 295 7.77 7.02 5.72
CA VAL A 295 7.51 8.43 6.00
C VAL A 295 7.99 8.84 7.40
N ALA A 296 8.21 7.86 8.29
CA ALA A 296 8.82 8.08 9.58
C ALA A 296 10.24 8.64 9.52
N ILE A 297 10.95 8.40 8.42
CA ILE A 297 12.31 8.89 8.22
C ILE A 297 12.29 10.38 7.84
N ILE A 298 11.26 10.84 7.13
CA ILE A 298 11.11 12.23 6.70
C ILE A 298 10.29 13.08 7.68
N GLY A 299 10.04 12.59 8.91
CA GLY A 299 9.41 13.36 9.98
C GLY A 299 7.88 13.46 9.93
N VAL A 300 7.21 12.62 9.13
CA VAL A 300 5.75 12.57 9.05
C VAL A 300 5.21 11.56 10.07
N PHE A 301 4.25 11.98 10.89
CA PHE A 301 3.79 11.22 12.06
C PHE A 301 2.80 10.07 11.75
N ASP A 302 3.21 9.12 10.91
CA ASP A 302 2.46 7.88 10.66
C ASP A 302 2.43 6.94 11.89
N LEU A 303 1.85 5.73 11.73
CA LEU A 303 1.79 4.74 12.80
C LEU A 303 3.16 4.43 13.42
N LEU A 304 4.20 4.22 12.60
CA LEU A 304 5.53 3.91 13.11
C LEU A 304 6.14 5.09 13.86
N SER A 305 6.00 6.30 13.31
CA SER A 305 6.51 7.54 13.91
C SER A 305 5.85 7.86 15.24
N ILE A 306 4.53 7.68 15.35
CA ILE A 306 3.84 7.86 16.61
C ILE A 306 4.32 6.82 17.63
N GLY A 307 4.52 5.57 17.22
CA GLY A 307 5.13 4.54 18.07
C GLY A 307 6.48 4.99 18.64
N ARG A 308 7.37 5.51 17.78
CA ARG A 308 8.66 6.08 18.20
C ARG A 308 8.50 7.29 19.13
N ALA A 309 7.51 8.14 18.88
CA ALA A 309 7.22 9.29 19.74
C ALA A 309 6.74 8.85 21.14
N VAL A 310 5.94 7.79 21.23
CA VAL A 310 5.54 7.18 22.53
C VAL A 310 6.76 6.64 23.26
N LEU A 311 7.66 5.94 22.57
CA LEU A 311 8.90 5.41 23.13
C LEU A 311 9.90 6.50 23.54
N GLY A 312 9.74 7.73 23.06
CA GLY A 312 10.51 8.88 23.53
C GLY A 312 10.14 9.34 24.94
N GLN A 313 8.96 8.95 25.45
CA GLN A 313 8.52 9.28 26.80
C GLN A 313 9.32 8.45 27.83
N GLN A 314 9.76 9.08 28.93
CA GLN A 314 10.60 8.43 29.94
C GLN A 314 9.98 7.17 30.54
N GLU A 315 8.67 7.19 30.75
CA GLU A 315 7.88 6.07 31.30
C GLU A 315 7.85 4.84 30.38
N TYR A 316 7.83 5.05 29.06
CA TYR A 316 7.63 3.99 28.06
C TYR A 316 8.91 3.60 27.31
N ARG A 317 10.07 4.17 27.64
CA ARG A 317 11.35 3.86 26.99
C ARG A 317 11.71 2.37 27.01
N ALA A 318 11.38 1.67 28.10
CA ALA A 318 11.62 0.23 28.25
C ALA A 318 10.55 -0.65 27.58
N ARG A 319 9.56 -0.06 26.89
CA ARG A 319 8.39 -0.75 26.32
C ARG A 319 8.44 -0.89 24.79
N GLN A 320 9.66 -0.98 24.25
CA GLN A 320 9.89 -1.03 22.79
C GLN A 320 9.24 -2.24 22.14
N ALA A 321 9.34 -3.40 22.79
CA ALA A 321 8.80 -4.63 22.25
C ALA A 321 7.27 -4.58 22.19
N GLU A 322 6.57 -4.10 23.22
CA GLU A 322 5.10 -3.98 23.21
C GLU A 322 4.61 -3.05 22.09
N ILE A 323 5.24 -1.88 21.91
CA ILE A 323 4.86 -0.91 20.87
C ILE A 323 5.13 -1.47 19.46
N TYR A 324 6.32 -2.04 19.21
CA TYR A 324 6.62 -2.58 17.88
C TYR A 324 5.87 -3.87 17.56
N LEU A 325 5.55 -4.70 18.56
CA LEU A 325 4.66 -5.85 18.39
C LEU A 325 3.25 -5.41 18.02
N PHE A 326 2.72 -4.37 18.68
CA PHE A 326 1.41 -3.82 18.36
C PHE A 326 1.37 -3.27 16.92
N ILE A 327 2.37 -2.47 16.53
CA ILE A 327 2.49 -1.93 15.17
C ILE A 327 2.64 -3.06 14.15
N GLY A 328 3.50 -4.03 14.44
CA GLY A 328 3.71 -5.21 13.60
C GLY A 328 2.43 -6.03 13.42
N LEU A 329 1.63 -6.20 14.48
CA LEU A 329 0.33 -6.86 14.42
C LEU A 329 -0.66 -6.10 13.53
N ILE A 330 -0.71 -4.77 13.60
CA ILE A 330 -1.55 -3.96 12.71
C ILE A 330 -1.14 -4.14 11.25
N TYR A 331 0.16 -4.03 10.94
CA TYR A 331 0.65 -4.25 9.58
C TYR A 331 0.38 -5.68 9.11
N PHE A 332 0.54 -6.68 10.00
CA PHE A 332 0.25 -8.07 9.71
C PHE A 332 -1.22 -8.28 9.39
N VAL A 333 -2.15 -7.82 10.25
CA VAL A 333 -3.59 -7.93 10.03
C VAL A 333 -4.01 -7.25 8.73
N GLY A 334 -3.52 -6.04 8.46
CA GLY A 334 -3.79 -5.33 7.21
C GLY A 334 -3.29 -6.08 5.98
N ALA A 335 -2.03 -6.55 6.01
CA ALA A 335 -1.43 -7.31 4.92
C ALA A 335 -2.12 -8.67 4.69
N SER A 336 -2.44 -9.39 5.76
CA SER A 336 -3.17 -10.66 5.71
C SER A 336 -4.58 -10.48 5.19
N GLY A 337 -5.28 -9.41 5.56
CA GLY A 337 -6.60 -9.07 5.05
C GLY A 337 -6.59 -8.84 3.54
N MET A 338 -5.66 -8.01 3.04
CA MET A 338 -5.47 -7.79 1.61
C MET A 338 -5.08 -9.09 0.86
N SER A 339 -4.17 -9.89 1.44
CA SER A 339 -3.74 -11.16 0.88
C SER A 339 -4.88 -12.19 0.79
N TYR A 340 -5.72 -12.29 1.83
CA TYR A 340 -6.90 -13.15 1.83
C TYR A 340 -7.92 -12.70 0.77
N ALA A 341 -8.18 -11.40 0.66
CA ALA A 341 -9.04 -10.85 -0.38
C ALA A 341 -8.51 -11.16 -1.80
N SER A 342 -7.18 -11.08 -2.01
CA SER A 342 -6.54 -11.46 -3.29
C SER A 342 -6.81 -12.91 -3.64
N ARG A 343 -6.50 -13.85 -2.73
CA ARG A 343 -6.69 -15.29 -2.97
C ARG A 343 -8.13 -15.61 -3.33
N ARG A 344 -9.08 -14.98 -2.65
CA ARG A 344 -10.51 -15.15 -2.95
C ARG A 344 -10.89 -14.62 -4.34
N LEU A 345 -10.30 -13.50 -4.78
CA LEU A 345 -10.51 -12.94 -6.11
C LEU A 345 -9.86 -13.82 -7.20
N GLU A 346 -8.69 -14.37 -6.93
CA GLU A 346 -7.96 -15.30 -7.79
C GLU A 346 -8.77 -16.58 -8.05
N THR A 347 -9.22 -17.25 -6.99
CA THR A 347 -10.03 -18.47 -7.10
C THR A 347 -11.33 -18.23 -7.86
N ARG A 348 -12.03 -17.10 -7.61
CA ARG A 348 -13.29 -16.78 -8.30
C ARG A 348 -13.12 -16.47 -9.79
N ARG A 349 -11.94 -15.98 -10.20
CA ARG A 349 -11.67 -15.61 -11.59
C ARG A 349 -10.90 -16.69 -12.35
N GLY A 350 -10.65 -17.85 -11.73
CA GLY A 350 -9.85 -18.93 -12.33
C GLY A 350 -8.39 -18.53 -12.57
N VAL A 351 -7.90 -17.50 -11.88
CA VAL A 351 -6.53 -16.99 -12.04
C VAL A 351 -5.69 -17.72 -11.00
N GLY A 352 -4.79 -18.62 -11.43
CA GLY A 352 -3.93 -19.39 -10.51
C GLY A 352 -4.00 -20.90 -10.67
N GLN A 353 -4.92 -21.42 -11.49
CA GLN A 353 -4.78 -22.75 -12.07
C GLN A 353 -3.90 -22.60 -13.31
N ARG A 354 -2.60 -22.88 -13.15
CA ARG A 354 -1.66 -23.00 -14.26
C ARG A 354 -1.25 -24.44 -14.42
#